data_AF-E6PY04-F1
#
_entry.id   AF-E6PY04-F1
#
_cell.length_a   1.000
_cell.length_b   1.000
_cell.length_c   1.000
_cell.angle_alpha   90.00
_cell.angle_beta   90.00
_cell.angle_gamma   90.00
#
_symmetry.space_group_name_H-M   'P 1'
#
loop_
_entity.id
_entity.type
_entity.pdbx_description
1 polymer ?
#
loop_
_entity_poly.entity_id
_entity_poly.type
_entity_poly.pdbx_seq_one_letter_code
_entity_poly.pdbx_strand_id
1 'polypeptide(L)'
;MPLLSEDQLAAEAEKRGTYRLVGVTTKLSPREVADIERLAKRRGQQRGELIRRLILDELSRDGGEPTASAELSEIVGLRLMLMNVLKPLAAGQKLTPEVFDGIMTEVKKRKKSVAIEARLEAERA
;
A
#
# COMPACT_ATOMS: atom_id res chain seq x y z
N MET A 1 37.03 -11.98 26.21
CA MET A 1 36.05 -11.67 25.15
C MET A 1 36.81 -11.03 24.01
N PRO A 2 36.75 -11.55 22.77
CA PRO A 2 37.31 -10.84 21.64
C PRO A 2 36.48 -9.57 21.39
N LEU A 3 37.15 -8.45 21.16
CA LEU A 3 36.51 -7.20 20.74
C LEU A 3 36.18 -7.33 19.25
N LEU A 4 34.95 -6.98 18.88
CA LEU A 4 34.50 -6.99 17.49
C LEU A 4 35.31 -5.98 16.66
N SER A 5 35.58 -6.30 15.40
CA SER A 5 36.14 -5.33 14.46
C SER A 5 35.12 -4.24 14.11
N GLU A 6 35.59 -3.10 13.61
CA GLU A 6 34.71 -1.98 13.23
C GLU A 6 33.62 -2.40 12.21
N ASP A 7 33.97 -3.24 11.24
CA ASP A 7 33.01 -3.79 10.27
C ASP A 7 31.95 -4.68 10.93
N GLN A 8 32.33 -5.45 11.95
CA GLN A 8 31.41 -6.29 12.72
C GLN A 8 30.46 -5.45 13.58
N LEU A 9 30.96 -4.34 14.15
CA LEU A 9 30.14 -3.40 14.91
C LEU A 9 29.10 -2.69 14.04
N ALA A 10 29.48 -2.28 12.81
CA ALA A 10 28.57 -1.64 11.87
C ALA A 10 27.45 -2.61 11.42
N ALA A 11 27.79 -3.85 11.08
CA ALA A 11 26.81 -4.86 10.68
C ALA A 11 25.85 -5.22 11.83
N GLU A 12 26.34 -5.28 13.07
CA GLU A 12 25.49 -5.55 14.23
C GLU A 12 24.58 -4.36 14.58
N ALA A 13 25.05 -3.13 14.36
CA ALA A 13 24.24 -1.92 14.51
C ALA A 13 23.11 -1.85 13.47
N GLU A 14 23.39 -2.17 12.21
CA GLU A 14 22.38 -2.26 11.14
C GLU A 14 21.34 -3.35 11.45
N LYS A 15 21.80 -4.52 11.88
CA LYS A 15 20.92 -5.61 12.33
C LYS A 15 20.05 -5.18 13.52
N ARG A 16 20.62 -4.46 14.49
CA ARG A 16 19.86 -3.89 15.62
C ARG A 16 18.83 -2.85 15.19
N GLY A 17 19.09 -2.11 14.13
CA GLY A 17 18.14 -1.18 13.51
C GLY A 17 16.85 -1.85 13.02
N THR A 18 16.87 -3.16 12.77
CA THR A 18 15.67 -3.94 12.37
C THR A 18 14.82 -4.41 13.56
N TYR A 19 15.37 -4.37 14.78
CA TYR A 19 14.64 -4.80 15.97
C TYR A 19 13.72 -3.69 16.50
N ARG A 20 12.55 -4.10 17.01
CA ARG A 20 11.57 -3.19 17.62
C ARG A 20 11.91 -2.92 19.09
N LEU A 21 12.99 -2.15 19.32
CA LEU A 21 13.52 -1.89 20.67
C LEU A 21 13.06 -0.55 21.26
N VAL A 22 12.61 0.39 20.42
CA VAL A 22 12.20 1.73 20.85
C VAL A 22 10.69 1.77 21.05
N GLY A 23 10.25 2.09 22.28
CA GLY A 23 8.86 2.33 22.60
C GLY A 23 8.47 3.79 22.41
N VAL A 24 7.36 4.04 21.72
CA VAL A 24 6.70 5.36 21.66
C VAL A 24 5.42 5.27 22.48
N THR A 25 5.19 6.20 23.40
CA THR A 25 4.04 6.15 24.32
C THR A 25 3.30 7.48 24.40
N THR A 26 2.00 7.41 24.66
CA THR A 26 1.14 8.55 24.96
C THR A 26 0.12 8.14 26.02
N LYS A 27 -0.47 9.12 26.70
CA LYS A 27 -1.52 8.87 27.70
C LYS A 27 -2.88 8.90 27.02
N LEU A 28 -3.72 7.93 27.37
CA LEU A 28 -5.10 7.83 26.91
C LEU A 28 -6.03 7.80 28.13
N SER A 29 -7.22 8.33 27.95
CA SER A 29 -8.32 8.17 28.90
C SER A 29 -8.79 6.69 28.94
N PRO A 30 -9.44 6.26 30.03
CA PRO A 30 -10.02 4.91 30.13
C PRO A 30 -10.99 4.60 28.99
N ARG A 31 -11.73 5.61 28.52
CA ARG A 31 -12.68 5.47 27.40
C ARG A 31 -11.94 5.18 26.09
N GLU A 32 -10.89 5.92 25.77
CA GLU A 32 -10.08 5.71 24.57
C GLU A 32 -9.42 4.32 24.58
N VAL A 33 -8.93 3.87 25.74
CA VAL A 33 -8.38 2.51 25.89
C VAL A 33 -9.44 1.46 25.56
N ALA A 34 -10.66 1.61 26.10
CA ALA A 34 -11.76 0.69 25.81
C ALA A 34 -12.16 0.70 24.33
N ASP A 35 -12.14 1.87 23.67
CA ASP A 35 -12.43 2.00 22.25
C ASP A 35 -11.40 1.26 21.38
N ILE A 36 -10.11 1.42 21.69
CA ILE A 36 -9.01 0.72 21.01
C ILE A 36 -9.11 -0.79 21.22
N GLU A 37 -9.38 -1.25 22.44
CA GLU A 37 -9.52 -2.68 22.75
C GLU A 37 -10.70 -3.31 22.03
N ARG A 38 -11.83 -2.61 21.95
CA ARG A 38 -12.99 -3.05 21.15
C ARG A 38 -12.62 -3.14 19.67
N LEU A 39 -11.89 -2.18 19.13
CA LEU A 39 -11.45 -2.21 17.73
C LEU A 39 -10.48 -3.37 17.47
N ALA A 40 -9.51 -3.58 18.35
CA ALA A 40 -8.54 -4.68 18.26
C ALA A 40 -9.25 -6.03 18.28
N LYS A 41 -10.20 -6.22 19.20
CA LYS A 41 -11.02 -7.44 19.29
C LYS A 41 -11.84 -7.67 18.03
N ARG A 42 -12.52 -6.65 17.49
CA ARG A 42 -13.29 -6.78 16.24
C ARG A 42 -12.42 -7.19 15.05
N ARG A 43 -11.15 -6.78 15.04
CA ARG A 43 -10.18 -7.10 13.98
C ARG A 43 -9.38 -8.39 14.23
N GLY A 44 -9.56 -9.06 15.37
CA GLY A 44 -8.77 -10.23 15.75
C GLY A 44 -7.28 -9.91 15.95
N GLN A 45 -6.94 -8.68 16.35
CA GLN A 45 -5.56 -8.20 16.49
C GLN A 45 -5.20 -7.96 17.95
N GLN A 46 -3.91 -8.09 18.28
CA GLN A 46 -3.37 -7.62 19.55
C GLN A 46 -3.35 -6.08 19.59
N ARG A 47 -3.62 -5.48 20.75
CA ARG A 47 -3.67 -4.01 20.94
C ARG A 47 -2.42 -3.31 20.42
N GLY A 48 -1.24 -3.83 20.76
CA GLY A 48 0.05 -3.25 20.34
C GLY A 48 0.25 -3.28 18.83
N GLU A 49 -0.17 -4.35 18.15
CA GLU A 49 -0.04 -4.46 16.69
C GLU A 49 -1.06 -3.55 15.97
N LEU A 50 -2.27 -3.40 16.52
CA LEU A 50 -3.24 -2.44 16.01
C LEU A 50 -2.67 -1.01 16.04
N ILE A 51 -2.16 -0.58 17.20
CA ILE A 51 -1.60 0.78 17.36
C ILE A 51 -0.41 0.99 16.43
N ARG A 52 0.51 0.01 16.39
CA ARG A 52 1.67 0.06 15.49
C ARG A 52 1.25 0.22 14.04
N ARG A 53 0.31 -0.61 13.56
CA ARG A 53 -0.16 -0.56 12.19
C ARG A 53 -0.82 0.78 11.87
N LEU A 54 -1.65 1.32 12.77
CA LEU A 54 -2.26 2.64 12.56
C LEU A 54 -1.21 3.75 12.38
N ILE A 55 -0.14 3.75 13.19
CA ILE A 55 0.96 4.72 13.06
C ILE A 55 1.71 4.54 11.73
N LEU A 56 2.05 3.30 11.36
CA LEU A 56 2.79 3.03 10.12
C LEU A 56 1.96 3.30 8.86
N ASP A 57 0.66 3.01 8.91
CA ASP A 57 -0.29 3.32 7.84
C ASP A 57 -0.44 4.84 7.70
N GLU A 58 -0.35 5.61 8.79
CA GLU A 58 -0.34 7.08 8.75
C GLU A 58 0.97 7.63 8.17
N LEU A 59 2.13 7.14 8.63
CA LEU A 59 3.44 7.55 8.10
C LEU A 59 3.57 7.22 6.60
N SER A 60 3.00 6.10 6.17
CA SER A 60 2.97 5.71 4.75
C SER A 60 2.05 6.61 3.93
N ARG A 61 1.01 7.19 4.55
CA ARG A 61 0.12 8.18 3.91
C ARG A 61 0.77 9.57 3.85
N ASP A 62 1.50 9.96 4.88
CA ASP A 62 2.21 11.24 4.98
C ASP A 62 3.51 11.28 4.15
N GLY A 63 4.11 10.12 3.86
CA GLY A 63 5.36 9.97 3.10
C GLY A 63 5.38 10.50 1.65
N GLY A 64 4.35 11.24 1.23
CA GLY A 64 4.37 12.12 0.06
C GLY A 64 4.16 11.44 -1.28
N GLU A 65 4.42 10.14 -1.41
CA GLU A 65 4.09 9.40 -2.62
C GLU A 65 2.58 9.11 -2.65
N PRO A 66 1.84 9.66 -3.62
CA PRO A 66 0.44 9.34 -3.77
C PRO A 66 0.32 7.86 -4.13
N THR A 67 -0.32 7.07 -3.27
CA THR A 67 -0.56 5.65 -3.51
C THR A 67 -2.03 5.40 -3.80
N ALA A 68 -2.34 4.47 -4.70
CA ALA A 68 -3.69 3.95 -4.85
C ALA A 68 -3.83 2.66 -4.06
N SER A 69 -5.04 2.39 -3.55
CA SER A 69 -5.32 1.07 -2.99
C SER A 69 -5.19 -0.03 -4.06
N ALA A 70 -4.96 -1.26 -3.64
CA ALA A 70 -4.88 -2.39 -4.56
C ALA A 70 -6.22 -2.56 -5.31
N GLU A 71 -7.33 -2.39 -4.61
CA GLU A 71 -8.68 -2.45 -5.14
C GLU A 71 -8.91 -1.39 -6.21
N LEU A 72 -8.53 -0.12 -5.95
CA LEU A 72 -8.63 0.95 -6.94
C LEU A 72 -7.76 0.67 -8.17
N SER A 73 -6.55 0.12 -7.96
CA SER A 73 -5.65 -0.27 -9.04
C SER A 73 -6.25 -1.37 -9.93
N GLU A 74 -6.95 -2.35 -9.36
CA GLU A 74 -7.64 -3.37 -10.15
C GLU A 74 -8.88 -2.82 -10.87
N ILE A 75 -9.69 -1.98 -10.22
CA ILE A 75 -10.86 -1.33 -10.83
C ILE A 75 -10.45 -0.48 -12.04
N VAL A 76 -9.39 0.32 -11.88
CA VAL A 76 -8.84 1.14 -12.99
C VAL A 76 -8.23 0.24 -14.06
N GLY A 77 -7.57 -0.86 -13.68
CA GLY A 77 -7.09 -1.86 -14.63
C GLY A 77 -8.20 -2.44 -15.49
N LEU A 78 -9.33 -2.82 -14.88
CA LEU A 78 -10.53 -3.28 -15.59
C LEU A 78 -11.09 -2.19 -16.50
N ARG A 79 -11.20 -0.94 -16.01
CA ARG A 79 -11.67 0.21 -16.83
C ARG A 79 -10.80 0.40 -18.07
N LEU A 80 -9.47 0.41 -17.90
CA LEU A 80 -8.51 0.56 -19.00
C LEU A 80 -8.61 -0.61 -19.99
N MET A 81 -8.67 -1.84 -19.50
CA MET A 81 -8.83 -3.03 -20.34
C MET A 81 -10.12 -2.92 -21.17
N LEU A 82 -11.25 -2.63 -20.52
CA LEU A 82 -12.55 -2.52 -21.18
C LEU A 82 -12.55 -1.41 -22.23
N MET A 83 -12.03 -0.21 -21.93
CA MET A 83 -11.98 0.87 -22.93
C MET A 83 -11.13 0.50 -24.14
N ASN A 84 -10.00 -0.19 -23.93
CA ASN A 84 -9.10 -0.57 -25.02
C ASN A 84 -9.57 -1.78 -25.83
N VAL A 85 -10.43 -2.64 -25.25
CA VAL A 85 -11.07 -3.76 -25.96
C VAL A 85 -12.33 -3.30 -26.70
N LEU A 86 -13.19 -2.53 -26.03
CA LEU A 86 -14.48 -2.11 -26.60
C LEU A 86 -14.32 -1.13 -27.75
N LYS A 87 -13.31 -0.26 -27.74
CA LYS A 87 -13.11 0.73 -28.82
C LYS A 87 -12.82 0.09 -30.19
N PRO A 88 -11.87 -0.86 -30.34
CA PRO A 88 -11.69 -1.62 -31.58
C PRO A 88 -12.93 -2.39 -32.01
N LEU A 89 -13.61 -3.07 -31.07
CA LEU A 89 -14.81 -3.86 -31.37
C LEU A 89 -15.96 -2.97 -31.87
N ALA A 90 -16.18 -1.81 -31.26
CA ALA A 90 -17.17 -0.84 -31.70
C ALA A 90 -16.84 -0.26 -33.10
N ALA A 91 -15.57 -0.23 -33.48
CA ALA A 91 -15.11 0.14 -34.82
C ALA A 91 -15.17 -1.02 -35.83
N GLY A 92 -15.71 -2.19 -35.45
CA GLY A 92 -15.80 -3.37 -36.31
C GLY A 92 -14.48 -4.09 -36.56
N GLN A 93 -13.42 -3.75 -35.80
CA GLN A 93 -12.12 -4.41 -35.92
C GLN A 93 -12.16 -5.78 -35.26
N LYS A 94 -11.49 -6.77 -35.88
CA LYS A 94 -11.28 -8.07 -35.26
C LYS A 94 -10.17 -7.98 -34.23
N LEU A 95 -10.46 -8.40 -33.01
CA LEU A 95 -9.48 -8.47 -31.94
C LEU A 95 -8.71 -9.79 -32.05
N THR A 96 -7.43 -9.74 -32.42
CA THR A 96 -6.57 -10.93 -32.44
C THR A 96 -6.00 -11.20 -31.04
N PRO A 97 -5.57 -12.43 -30.74
CA PRO A 97 -4.91 -12.75 -29.48
C PRO A 97 -3.71 -11.85 -29.18
N GLU A 98 -2.89 -11.55 -30.19
CA GLU A 98 -1.69 -10.72 -30.05
C GLU A 98 -2.04 -9.27 -29.65
N VAL A 99 -3.12 -8.72 -30.23
CA VAL A 99 -3.62 -7.39 -29.86
C VAL A 99 -4.15 -7.39 -28.43
N PHE A 100 -4.89 -8.43 -28.05
CA PHE A 100 -5.39 -8.58 -26.69
C PHE A 100 -4.25 -8.67 -25.66
N ASP A 101 -3.23 -9.49 -25.92
CA ASP A 101 -2.07 -9.62 -25.03
C ASP A 101 -1.27 -8.31 -24.92
N GLY A 102 -1.17 -7.55 -26.02
CA GLY A 102 -0.64 -6.19 -26.02
C GLY A 102 -1.40 -5.25 -25.09
N ILE A 103 -2.74 -5.27 -25.15
CA ILE A 103 -3.60 -4.50 -24.23
C ILE A 103 -3.34 -4.93 -22.78
N MET A 104 -3.30 -6.23 -22.49
CA MET A 104 -3.07 -6.74 -21.14
C MET A 104 -1.71 -6.32 -20.58
N THR A 105 -0.68 -6.31 -21.42
CA THR A 105 0.67 -5.87 -21.04
C THR A 105 0.67 -4.37 -20.69
N GLU A 106 0.05 -3.52 -21.51
CA GLU A 106 -0.06 -2.10 -21.22
C GLU A 106 -0.91 -1.80 -19.98
N VAL A 107 -2.00 -2.54 -19.76
CA VAL A 107 -2.83 -2.42 -18.55
C VAL A 107 -2.01 -2.76 -17.31
N LYS A 108 -1.26 -3.86 -17.32
CA LYS A 108 -0.38 -4.24 -16.19
C LYS A 108 0.66 -3.17 -15.87
N LYS A 109 1.22 -2.54 -16.91
CA LYS A 109 2.21 -1.47 -16.78
C LYS A 109 1.62 -0.17 -16.19
N ARG A 110 0.41 0.21 -16.62
CA ARG A 110 -0.15 1.54 -16.31
C ARG A 110 -1.17 1.59 -15.19
N LYS A 111 -1.81 0.47 -14.83
CA LYS A 111 -2.96 0.49 -13.89
C LYS A 111 -2.66 1.17 -12.56
N LYS A 112 -1.42 1.05 -12.05
CA LYS A 112 -0.99 1.69 -10.80
C LYS A 112 -0.92 3.22 -10.92
N SER A 113 -0.28 3.76 -11.96
CA SER A 113 -0.13 5.21 -12.14
C SER A 113 -1.48 5.88 -12.39
N VAL A 114 -2.32 5.26 -13.23
CA VAL A 114 -3.66 5.80 -13.53
C VAL A 114 -4.58 5.73 -12.29
N ALA A 115 -4.41 4.74 -11.43
CA ALA A 115 -5.16 4.67 -10.18
C ALA A 115 -4.73 5.75 -9.18
N ILE A 116 -3.45 6.10 -9.16
CA ILE A 116 -2.94 7.23 -8.38
C ILE A 116 -3.54 8.54 -8.87
N GLU A 117 -3.54 8.77 -10.19
CA GLU A 117 -4.14 9.95 -10.82
C GLU A 117 -5.64 10.04 -10.49
N ALA A 118 -6.39 8.95 -10.67
CA ALA A 118 -7.83 8.91 -10.39
C ALA A 118 -8.15 9.21 -8.91
N ARG A 119 -7.30 8.76 -7.97
CA ARG A 119 -7.45 9.10 -6.55
C ARG A 119 -7.24 10.60 -6.32
N LEU A 120 -6.17 11.17 -6.87
CA LEU A 120 -5.86 12.59 -6.72
C LEU A 120 -6.93 13.49 -7.35
N GLU A 121 -7.52 13.09 -8.47
CA GLU A 121 -8.65 13.78 -9.09
C GLU A 121 -9.89 13.76 -8.18
N ALA A 122 -10.20 12.62 -7.57
CA ALA A 122 -11.33 12.48 -6.65
C ALA A 122 -11.16 13.30 -5.36
N GLU A 123 -9.92 13.46 -4.87
CA GLU A 123 -9.63 14.31 -3.70
C GLU A 123 -9.75 15.81 -3.99
N ARG A 124 -9.74 16.21 -5.28
CA ARG A 124 -9.87 17.61 -5.72
C ARG A 124 -11.30 18.02 -6.12
N ALA A 125 -12.21 17.07 -6.30
CA ALA A 125 -13.59 17.27 -6.76
C ALA A 125 -14.55 17.48 -5.59
#